data_AF-C7IZN6-F1
#
_entry.id   AF-C7IZN6-F1
#
_cell.length_a   1.000
_cell.length_b   1.000
_cell.length_c   1.000
_cell.angle_alpha   90.00
_cell.angle_beta   90.00
_cell.angle_gamma   90.00
#
_symmetry.space_group_name_H-M   'P 1'
#
loop_
_entity.id
_entity.type
_entity.pdbx_description
1 polymer ?
#
loop_
_entity_poly.entity_id
_entity_poly.type
_entity_poly.pdbx_seq_one_letter_code
_entity_poly.pdbx_strand_id
1 'polypeptide(L)'
;MESSSSVIFLGTGCSGALPDARCLIHPSTPPCPVCSHSLSLPPERNPNYRCNTSLLIDYCQHDGIHKYILIDVGKTFREQVLRWFSHHKIPYVDSIILTHEHADAVLGLDDVWVVQPSGCRNGLGKVPIFLTHFTMNSVAARFPYLLKNKLEEGDEGSQVIQLDWTIIEGDIDKPFVSSGLEFVPLPVMHGEDYVCLGFLFGRRSRIAYLSDVSRILPRTEHGRCWQLPPYSESVSSSSGVSSAAAAGRAISLPGCPDKCGDVSIPYPFGVGDRCAAVGLNPYFNITCDDAVRPPVPKLGDPGMEAEVLDITLERGEIRLTGFLSYVCYTSSNSSYASLPGGIFVGGTQLRVSPSRNQLTVIGCRALGLLVGGAHAGGSGDGDEYATGCYTYCASLNSTDADGAPCAGTGCCQAPISSDLAYVGGTFPSNWTNSGWRFNPCFYALIAEVGWYSFRRRHLAGVLGFVNETKPSDIPVVLDWAARDGWCPATAEEKARRKYACVSGNSHCVNSSNGMGYSCSCNQGYEGNPYLDNGCQGTILFTDEYKWSVANPE
;
A
#
# COMPACT_ATOMS: atom_id res chain seq x y z
N MET A 1 23.83 -9.70 -28.33
CA MET A 1 23.60 -9.55 -26.88
C MET A 1 22.42 -8.62 -26.76
N GLU A 2 21.29 -9.08 -26.22
CA GLU A 2 20.11 -8.23 -26.05
C GLU A 2 20.49 -7.07 -25.12
N SER A 3 20.27 -5.85 -25.62
CA SER A 3 20.51 -4.60 -24.90
C SER A 3 19.39 -4.40 -23.86
N SER A 4 19.51 -5.05 -22.70
CA SER A 4 18.52 -5.00 -21.62
C SER A 4 19.00 -4.15 -20.45
N SER A 5 18.08 -3.39 -19.85
CA SER A 5 18.34 -2.75 -18.56
C SER A 5 18.26 -3.77 -17.42
N SER A 6 19.00 -3.58 -16.34
CA SER A 6 18.94 -4.44 -15.15
C SER A 6 18.94 -3.63 -13.85
N VAL A 7 18.51 -4.28 -12.77
CA VAL A 7 18.51 -3.71 -11.42
C VAL A 7 19.30 -4.66 -10.52
N ILE A 8 20.28 -4.13 -9.80
CA ILE A 8 21.23 -4.87 -9.00
C ILE A 8 21.12 -4.39 -7.56
N PHE A 9 20.72 -5.28 -6.66
CA PHE A 9 20.69 -4.98 -5.23
C PHE A 9 22.11 -5.05 -4.66
N LEU A 10 22.67 -3.88 -4.34
CA LEU A 10 24.01 -3.81 -3.74
C LEU A 10 23.99 -4.16 -2.25
N GLY A 11 22.86 -3.91 -1.58
CA GLY A 11 22.63 -4.35 -0.22
C GLY A 11 21.15 -4.42 0.12
N THR A 12 20.84 -5.30 1.07
CA THR A 12 19.48 -5.63 1.53
C THR A 12 19.42 -5.79 3.06
N GLY A 13 20.43 -5.25 3.75
CA GLY A 13 20.54 -5.25 5.19
C GLY A 13 19.95 -3.99 5.81
N CYS A 14 19.61 -4.06 7.09
CA CYS A 14 19.17 -2.90 7.84
C CYS A 14 20.31 -1.89 8.07
N SER A 15 20.04 -0.83 8.82
CA SER A 15 21.03 0.20 9.15
C SER A 15 22.32 -0.38 9.77
N GLY A 16 22.22 -1.47 10.54
CA GLY A 16 23.36 -2.17 11.14
C GLY A 16 24.21 -3.02 10.19
N ALA A 17 23.73 -3.27 8.96
CA ALA A 17 24.19 -4.36 8.10
C ALA A 17 24.05 -5.74 8.78
N LEU A 18 24.32 -6.81 8.03
CA LEU A 18 24.32 -8.18 8.53
C LEU A 18 25.62 -8.89 8.10
N PRO A 19 26.36 -9.53 9.01
CA PRO A 19 26.07 -9.71 10.44
C PRO A 19 26.05 -8.42 11.25
N ASP A 20 25.23 -8.40 12.31
CA ASP A 20 25.38 -7.40 13.35
C ASP A 20 26.66 -7.71 14.16
N ALA A 21 27.62 -6.77 14.14
CA ALA A 21 28.90 -6.96 14.79
C ALA A 21 28.78 -7.21 16.30
N ARG A 22 27.80 -6.57 16.96
CA ARG A 22 27.55 -6.73 18.40
C ARG A 22 27.06 -8.15 18.70
N CYS A 23 26.23 -8.70 17.83
CA CYS A 23 25.71 -10.06 17.92
C CYS A 23 26.83 -11.11 17.82
N LEU A 24 27.88 -10.84 17.05
CA LEU A 24 29.02 -11.75 16.91
C LEU A 24 30.02 -11.65 18.06
N ILE A 25 30.33 -10.44 18.53
CA ILE A 25 31.30 -10.24 19.63
C ILE A 25 30.69 -10.52 21.01
N HIS A 26 29.36 -10.40 21.14
CA HIS A 26 28.59 -10.72 22.34
C HIS A 26 27.41 -11.63 21.98
N PRO A 27 27.67 -12.91 21.67
CA PRO A 27 26.63 -13.84 21.26
C PRO A 27 25.63 -14.08 22.38
N SER A 28 24.35 -14.12 22.01
CA SER A 28 23.26 -14.56 22.89
C SER A 28 23.37 -16.06 23.19
N THR A 29 22.61 -16.53 24.18
CA THR A 29 22.48 -17.97 24.48
C THR A 29 21.02 -18.39 24.30
N PRO A 30 20.66 -19.09 23.20
CA PRO A 30 21.53 -19.57 22.11
C PRO A 30 22.00 -18.44 21.15
N PRO A 31 23.11 -18.64 20.42
CA PRO A 31 23.60 -17.65 19.45
C PRO A 31 22.60 -17.40 18.33
N CYS A 32 22.54 -16.15 17.83
CA CYS A 32 21.68 -15.80 16.71
C CYS A 32 22.04 -16.64 15.47
N PRO A 33 21.13 -17.49 14.94
CA PRO A 33 21.44 -18.36 13.81
C PRO A 33 21.79 -17.57 12.56
N VAL A 34 21.14 -16.42 12.33
CA VAL A 34 21.32 -15.60 11.13
C VAL A 34 22.70 -14.95 11.10
N CYS A 35 23.12 -14.28 12.19
CA CYS A 35 24.45 -13.70 12.26
C CYS A 35 25.53 -14.79 12.22
N SER A 36 25.30 -15.93 12.86
CA SER A 36 26.25 -17.05 12.85
C SER A 36 26.42 -17.63 11.43
N HIS A 37 25.32 -17.82 10.69
CA HIS A 37 25.36 -18.29 9.30
C HIS A 37 25.91 -17.26 8.31
N SER A 38 25.85 -15.96 8.62
CA SER A 38 26.46 -14.93 7.76
C SER A 38 27.99 -15.06 7.62
N LEU A 39 28.64 -15.85 8.49
CA LEU A 39 30.07 -16.14 8.45
C LEU A 39 30.40 -17.53 7.88
N SER A 40 29.41 -18.38 7.58
CA SER A 40 29.66 -19.76 7.16
C SER A 40 30.07 -19.89 5.69
N LEU A 41 29.77 -18.87 4.88
CA LEU A 41 30.13 -18.80 3.46
C LEU A 41 30.80 -17.44 3.17
N PRO A 42 31.66 -17.37 2.14
CA PRO A 42 32.19 -16.10 1.64
C PRO A 42 31.05 -15.11 1.33
N PRO A 43 31.21 -13.81 1.61
CA PRO A 43 30.14 -12.82 1.46
C PRO A 43 29.44 -12.87 0.11
N GLU A 44 30.17 -13.08 -0.98
CA GLU A 44 29.65 -13.13 -2.36
C GLU A 44 28.67 -14.28 -2.61
N ARG A 45 28.73 -15.33 -1.79
CA ARG A 45 27.86 -16.51 -1.87
C ARG A 45 26.92 -16.62 -0.68
N ASN A 46 26.93 -15.64 0.22
CA ASN A 46 26.21 -15.71 1.47
C ASN A 46 25.00 -14.74 1.50
N PRO A 47 23.76 -15.23 1.34
CA PRO A 47 22.57 -14.38 1.40
C PRO A 47 22.31 -13.79 2.79
N ASN A 48 22.96 -14.31 3.84
CA ASN A 48 22.92 -13.75 5.18
C ASN A 48 24.00 -12.68 5.39
N TYR A 49 24.89 -12.43 4.44
CA TYR A 49 25.82 -11.31 4.51
C TYR A 49 25.25 -10.13 3.69
N ARG A 50 24.72 -9.12 4.38
CA ARG A 50 23.95 -8.03 3.76
C ARG A 50 24.54 -6.67 4.12
N CYS A 51 25.05 -5.96 3.12
CA CYS A 51 25.40 -4.54 3.23
C CYS A 51 24.14 -3.67 3.43
N ASN A 52 24.32 -2.39 3.76
CA ASN A 52 23.22 -1.42 3.87
C ASN A 52 22.40 -1.36 2.59
N THR A 53 21.11 -1.07 2.71
CA THR A 53 20.21 -0.99 1.57
C THR A 53 20.75 -0.02 0.51
N SER A 54 20.90 -0.50 -0.73
CA SER A 54 21.32 0.30 -1.88
C SER A 54 20.99 -0.44 -3.17
N LEU A 55 20.67 0.32 -4.22
CA LEU A 55 20.25 -0.20 -5.51
C LEU A 55 21.08 0.41 -6.63
N LEU A 56 21.59 -0.40 -7.54
CA LEU A 56 22.18 0.07 -8.79
C LEU A 56 21.27 -0.28 -9.96
N ILE A 57 21.00 0.71 -10.80
CA ILE A 57 20.25 0.55 -12.04
C ILE A 57 21.24 0.64 -13.19
N ASP A 58 21.34 -0.44 -13.95
CA ASP A 58 22.04 -0.48 -15.24
C ASP A 58 21.01 -0.19 -16.33
N TYR A 59 20.91 1.08 -16.72
CA TYR A 59 19.93 1.56 -17.67
C TYR A 59 20.49 1.56 -19.09
N CYS A 60 19.99 0.66 -19.92
CA CYS A 60 20.34 0.60 -21.35
C CYS A 60 19.44 1.56 -22.15
N GLN A 61 20.06 2.58 -22.74
CA GLN A 61 19.39 3.58 -23.56
C GLN A 61 19.09 3.04 -24.98
N HIS A 62 18.30 3.79 -25.76
CA HIS A 62 17.88 3.39 -27.12
C HIS A 62 19.04 3.18 -28.10
N ASP A 63 20.18 3.82 -27.85
CA ASP A 63 21.42 3.70 -28.62
C ASP A 63 22.32 2.54 -28.15
N GLY A 64 21.87 1.76 -27.16
CA GLY A 64 22.62 0.66 -26.55
C GLY A 64 23.67 1.11 -25.54
N ILE A 65 23.76 2.41 -25.23
CA ILE A 65 24.68 2.93 -24.21
C ILE A 65 24.09 2.66 -22.83
N HIS A 66 24.92 2.10 -21.95
CA HIS A 66 24.55 1.83 -20.57
C HIS A 66 24.83 3.04 -19.68
N LYS A 67 23.89 3.32 -18.79
CA LYS A 67 23.95 4.36 -17.76
C LYS A 67 23.75 3.75 -16.38
N TYR A 68 24.70 4.00 -15.49
CA TYR A 68 24.70 3.43 -14.14
C TYR A 68 24.19 4.45 -13.13
N ILE A 69 23.01 4.19 -12.56
CA ILE A 69 22.33 5.08 -11.61
C ILE A 69 22.30 4.40 -10.24
N LEU A 70 22.89 5.02 -9.24
CA LEU A 70 22.97 4.47 -7.89
C LEU A 70 21.92 5.13 -6.98
N ILE A 71 21.21 4.35 -6.18
CA ILE A 71 20.32 4.82 -5.12
C ILE A 71 20.95 4.48 -3.77
N ASP A 72 21.21 5.52 -2.99
CA ASP A 72 21.89 5.52 -1.69
C ASP A 72 23.34 5.02 -1.70
N VAL A 73 24.17 5.67 -0.88
CA VAL A 73 25.59 5.38 -0.64
C VAL A 73 25.84 5.31 0.86
N GLY A 74 25.44 4.18 1.45
CA GLY A 74 25.60 3.92 2.88
C GLY A 74 27.04 3.68 3.33
N LYS A 75 27.25 3.51 4.63
CA LYS A 75 28.57 3.22 5.23
C LYS A 75 29.25 1.93 4.74
N THR A 76 28.52 1.02 4.09
CA THR A 76 29.07 -0.22 3.49
C THR A 76 29.38 -0.07 1.99
N PHE A 77 29.30 1.15 1.44
CA PHE A 77 29.47 1.42 0.01
C PHE A 77 30.77 0.86 -0.57
N ARG A 78 31.91 1.08 0.10
CA ARG A 78 33.21 0.52 -0.34
C ARG A 78 33.15 -1.01 -0.53
N GLU A 79 32.49 -1.73 0.38
CA GLU A 79 32.34 -3.17 0.27
C GLU A 79 31.42 -3.56 -0.90
N GLN A 80 30.32 -2.81 -1.08
CA GLN A 80 29.41 -3.00 -2.20
C GLN A 80 30.11 -2.83 -3.56
N VAL A 81 31.00 -1.84 -3.68
CA VAL A 81 31.84 -1.65 -4.87
C VAL A 81 32.74 -2.86 -5.09
N LEU A 82 33.52 -3.25 -4.07
CA LEU A 82 34.44 -4.38 -4.20
C LEU A 82 33.73 -5.67 -4.61
N ARG A 83 32.55 -5.93 -4.04
CA ARG A 83 31.76 -7.14 -4.31
C ARG A 83 31.05 -7.10 -5.65
N TRP A 84 30.23 -6.08 -5.87
CA TRP A 84 29.25 -6.10 -6.96
C TRP A 84 29.73 -5.36 -8.20
N PHE A 85 30.46 -4.26 -8.05
CA PHE A 85 30.98 -3.53 -9.22
C PHE A 85 32.03 -4.36 -9.94
N SER A 86 32.93 -5.00 -9.19
CA SER A 86 33.89 -5.95 -9.75
C SER A 86 33.21 -7.14 -10.43
N HIS A 87 32.16 -7.70 -9.79
CA HIS A 87 31.44 -8.87 -10.29
C HIS A 87 30.67 -8.58 -11.59
N HIS A 88 29.93 -7.48 -11.63
CA HIS A 88 29.14 -7.06 -12.79
C HIS A 88 29.93 -6.20 -13.79
N LYS A 89 31.23 -5.96 -13.54
CA LYS A 89 32.14 -5.17 -14.37
C LYS A 89 31.64 -3.74 -14.62
N ILE A 90 31.09 -3.12 -13.59
CA ILE A 90 30.59 -1.74 -13.64
C ILE A 90 31.78 -0.78 -13.53
N PRO A 91 32.03 0.07 -14.55
CA PRO A 91 33.24 0.86 -14.61
C PRO A 91 33.19 2.17 -13.80
N TYR A 92 32.00 2.74 -13.63
CA TYR A 92 31.75 4.03 -12.94
C TYR A 92 30.23 4.18 -12.69
N VAL A 93 29.84 5.27 -12.03
CA VAL A 93 28.45 5.69 -11.83
C VAL A 93 28.20 7.01 -12.58
N ASP A 94 27.12 7.08 -13.35
CA ASP A 94 26.71 8.29 -14.08
C ASP A 94 25.96 9.28 -13.18
N SER A 95 25.25 8.80 -12.16
CA SER A 95 24.46 9.64 -11.25
C SER A 95 24.08 8.90 -9.96
N ILE A 96 23.91 9.64 -8.87
CA ILE A 96 23.49 9.11 -7.55
C ILE A 96 22.17 9.78 -7.14
N ILE A 97 21.27 9.03 -6.52
CA ILE A 97 20.02 9.52 -5.93
C ILE A 97 20.02 9.14 -4.45
N LEU A 98 19.76 10.09 -3.56
CA LEU A 98 19.66 9.83 -2.12
C LEU A 98 18.19 9.84 -1.70
N THR A 99 17.74 8.77 -1.04
CA THR A 99 16.40 8.64 -0.49
C THR A 99 16.19 9.58 0.69
N HIS A 100 17.18 9.64 1.59
CA HIS A 100 17.14 10.39 2.83
C HIS A 100 18.52 10.55 3.48
N GLU A 101 18.63 11.26 4.61
CA GLU A 101 19.91 11.62 5.24
C GLU A 101 20.40 10.68 6.35
N HIS A 102 19.80 9.51 6.59
CA HIS A 102 20.34 8.63 7.63
C HIS A 102 21.69 8.04 7.25
N ALA A 103 22.43 7.60 8.27
CA ALA A 103 23.83 7.21 8.15
C ALA A 103 24.05 6.04 7.17
N ASP A 104 23.12 5.10 7.17
CA ASP A 104 23.09 3.95 6.28
C ASP A 104 22.70 4.28 4.84
N ALA A 105 22.29 5.52 4.54
CA ALA A 105 22.03 5.99 3.18
C ALA A 105 23.12 6.95 2.63
N VAL A 106 23.87 7.65 3.50
CA VAL A 106 24.77 8.74 3.04
C VAL A 106 26.24 8.66 3.48
N LEU A 107 26.61 7.81 4.45
CA LEU A 107 27.99 7.84 4.99
C LEU A 107 29.07 7.31 4.03
N GLY A 108 28.70 6.70 2.91
CA GLY A 108 29.61 6.28 1.85
C GLY A 108 29.93 7.39 0.84
N LEU A 109 29.38 8.60 1.01
CA LEU A 109 29.63 9.73 0.10
C LEU A 109 31.12 10.08 -0.04
N ASP A 110 31.90 9.88 1.02
CA ASP A 110 33.35 10.12 1.01
C ASP A 110 34.10 9.17 0.08
N ASP A 111 33.57 7.97 -0.18
CA ASP A 111 34.18 6.93 -1.03
C ASP A 111 33.73 7.02 -2.50
N VAL A 112 32.83 7.95 -2.85
CA VAL A 112 32.24 8.06 -4.21
C VAL A 112 33.28 8.36 -5.29
N TRP A 113 34.42 8.97 -4.93
CA TRP A 113 35.53 9.24 -5.86
C TRP A 113 36.02 8.00 -6.61
N VAL A 114 35.90 6.81 -6.01
CA VAL A 114 36.32 5.52 -6.60
C VAL A 114 35.50 5.15 -7.83
N VAL A 115 34.26 5.64 -7.94
CA VAL A 115 33.34 5.31 -9.03
C VAL A 115 33.05 6.49 -9.96
N GLN A 116 33.85 7.56 -9.89
CA GLN A 116 33.71 8.70 -10.80
C GLN A 116 34.27 8.39 -12.19
N PRO A 117 33.61 8.85 -13.27
CA PRO A 117 34.15 8.68 -14.61
C PRO A 117 35.44 9.47 -14.78
N SER A 118 36.49 8.82 -15.29
CA SER A 118 37.76 9.47 -15.61
C SER A 118 37.61 10.37 -16.84
N GLY A 119 37.78 11.69 -16.70
CA GLY A 119 37.72 12.62 -17.83
C GLY A 119 38.99 12.59 -18.68
N CYS A 120 38.87 12.74 -20.02
CA CYS A 120 40.01 12.80 -20.95
C CYS A 120 40.89 14.07 -20.83
N ARG A 121 40.62 14.95 -19.86
CA ARG A 121 41.41 16.18 -19.60
C ARG A 121 41.52 16.41 -18.09
N ASN A 122 42.50 15.78 -17.44
CA ASN A 122 43.05 16.10 -16.12
C ASN A 122 42.05 16.48 -15.00
N GLY A 123 40.81 16.00 -15.05
CA GLY A 123 39.76 16.29 -14.09
C GLY A 123 38.80 15.12 -13.99
N LEU A 124 38.49 14.71 -12.76
CA LEU A 124 37.42 13.75 -12.46
C LEU A 124 36.10 14.32 -13.01
N GLY A 125 35.30 13.48 -13.68
CA GLY A 125 33.96 13.88 -14.12
C GLY A 125 33.07 14.12 -12.91
N LYS A 126 32.25 15.19 -12.96
CA LYS A 126 31.30 15.49 -11.89
C LYS A 126 30.17 14.47 -11.88
N VAL A 127 29.94 13.84 -10.73
CA VAL A 127 28.80 12.92 -10.56
C VAL A 127 27.62 13.72 -9.99
N PRO A 128 26.51 13.85 -10.73
CA PRO A 128 25.30 14.48 -10.23
C PRO A 128 24.67 13.64 -9.11
N ILE A 129 24.36 14.29 -8.01
CA ILE A 129 23.68 13.73 -6.84
C ILE A 129 22.33 14.42 -6.67
N PHE A 130 21.26 13.62 -6.77
CA PHE A 130 19.89 14.08 -6.61
C PHE A 130 19.41 13.81 -5.19
N LEU A 131 18.92 14.84 -4.50
CA LEU A 131 18.47 14.76 -3.12
C LEU A 131 17.47 15.88 -2.80
N THR A 132 16.67 15.70 -1.75
CA THR A 132 15.77 16.78 -1.31
C THR A 132 16.54 17.93 -0.65
N HIS A 133 15.91 19.10 -0.56
CA HIS A 133 16.48 20.22 0.20
C HIS A 133 16.73 19.85 1.68
N PHE A 134 15.86 19.03 2.27
CA PHE A 134 16.01 18.58 3.64
C PHE A 134 17.28 17.71 3.80
N THR A 135 17.45 16.73 2.91
CA THR A 135 18.64 15.87 2.88
C THR A 135 19.91 16.69 2.64
N MET A 136 19.87 17.67 1.74
CA MET A 136 21.01 18.55 1.44
C MET A 136 21.47 19.33 2.67
N ASN A 137 20.55 19.90 3.47
CA ASN A 137 20.91 20.63 4.68
C ASN A 137 21.69 19.74 5.67
N SER A 138 21.29 18.47 5.80
CA SER A 138 21.97 17.51 6.67
C SER A 138 23.34 17.10 6.11
N VAL A 139 23.42 16.81 4.81
CA VAL A 139 24.68 16.49 4.13
C VAL A 139 25.67 17.65 4.24
N ALA A 140 25.22 18.89 4.03
CA ALA A 140 26.04 20.09 4.16
C ALA A 140 26.61 20.27 5.58
N ALA A 141 25.82 19.94 6.61
CA ALA A 141 26.27 20.00 7.99
C ALA A 141 27.30 18.91 8.34
N ARG A 142 27.16 17.70 7.77
CA ARG A 142 28.01 16.55 8.08
C ARG A 142 29.29 16.50 7.24
N PHE A 143 29.20 16.92 5.98
CA PHE A 143 30.28 16.83 4.99
C PHE A 143 30.56 18.20 4.34
N PRO A 144 30.85 19.26 5.11
CA PRO A 144 31.01 20.61 4.55
C PRO A 144 32.12 20.70 3.50
N TYR A 145 33.11 19.80 3.55
CA TYR A 145 34.21 19.74 2.57
C TYR A 145 33.76 19.23 1.20
N LEU A 146 32.72 18.38 1.11
CA LEU A 146 32.16 17.90 -0.17
C LEU A 146 31.36 18.98 -0.93
N LEU A 147 31.10 20.14 -0.29
CA LEU A 147 30.40 21.28 -0.89
C LEU A 147 31.35 22.40 -1.32
N LYS A 148 32.63 22.36 -0.91
CA LYS A 148 33.58 23.42 -1.21
C LYS A 148 34.13 23.26 -2.63
N ASN A 149 33.71 24.14 -3.52
CA ASN A 149 34.19 24.19 -4.92
C ASN A 149 35.52 24.95 -5.11
N LYS A 150 36.20 25.40 -4.06
CA LYS A 150 37.40 26.24 -4.18
C LYS A 150 38.66 25.51 -3.72
N LEU A 151 39.57 25.31 -4.67
CA LEU A 151 41.01 25.28 -4.41
C LEU A 151 41.39 26.68 -3.89
N GLU A 152 41.92 26.77 -2.67
CA GLU A 152 42.67 27.97 -2.28
C GLU A 152 43.94 28.04 -3.14
N GLU A 153 44.32 29.24 -3.61
CA GLU A 153 45.55 29.45 -4.37
C GLU A 153 46.75 28.98 -3.51
N GLY A 154 47.30 27.81 -3.85
CA GLY A 154 48.44 27.21 -3.14
C GLY A 154 48.34 25.70 -2.91
N ASP A 155 47.19 25.07 -3.13
CA ASP A 155 47.02 23.62 -2.89
C ASP A 155 46.92 22.83 -4.21
N GLU A 156 48.02 22.77 -4.96
CA GLU A 156 48.11 22.04 -6.25
C GLU A 156 48.10 20.49 -6.11
N GLY A 157 47.83 19.96 -4.90
CA GLY A 157 47.90 18.53 -4.61
C GLY A 157 46.60 17.84 -4.17
N SER A 158 45.54 18.58 -3.82
CA SER A 158 44.30 17.97 -3.30
C SER A 158 43.30 17.72 -4.44
N GLN A 159 43.16 16.46 -4.87
CA GLN A 159 42.02 16.02 -5.68
C GLN A 159 40.75 16.08 -4.82
N VAL A 160 40.15 17.25 -4.71
CA VAL A 160 38.88 17.43 -4.01
C VAL A 160 37.78 16.78 -4.85
N ILE A 161 37.01 15.86 -4.24
CA ILE A 161 35.87 15.18 -4.82
C ILE A 161 34.91 16.23 -5.41
N GLN A 162 34.65 16.16 -6.71
CA GLN A 162 33.70 17.07 -7.37
C GLN A 162 32.34 16.38 -7.50
N LEU A 163 31.43 16.68 -6.57
CA LEU A 163 30.04 16.25 -6.59
C LEU A 163 29.17 17.40 -7.09
N ASP A 164 28.19 17.09 -7.94
CA ASP A 164 27.25 18.08 -8.46
C ASP A 164 25.88 17.90 -7.82
N TRP A 165 25.51 18.81 -6.92
CA TRP A 165 24.32 18.67 -6.07
C TRP A 165 23.08 19.21 -6.78
N THR A 166 22.09 18.35 -7.02
CA THR A 166 20.81 18.70 -7.65
C THR A 166 19.66 18.51 -6.66
N ILE A 167 18.96 19.60 -6.35
CA ILE A 167 17.79 19.54 -5.47
C ILE A 167 16.56 19.04 -6.23
N ILE A 168 15.94 17.99 -5.72
CA ILE A 168 14.66 17.47 -6.21
C ILE A 168 13.53 17.81 -5.24
N GLU A 169 12.31 17.96 -5.77
CA GLU A 169 11.11 18.09 -4.96
C GLU A 169 10.64 16.68 -4.53
N GLY A 170 10.34 16.50 -3.24
CA GLY A 170 9.83 15.23 -2.70
C GLY A 170 8.35 15.01 -2.97
N ASP A 171 7.92 15.24 -4.20
CA ASP A 171 6.50 15.28 -4.60
C ASP A 171 6.25 14.39 -5.82
N ILE A 172 5.17 13.60 -5.76
CA ILE A 172 4.74 12.68 -6.80
C ILE A 172 4.36 13.36 -8.12
N ASP A 173 3.93 14.62 -8.08
CA ASP A 173 3.59 15.42 -9.27
C ASP A 173 4.84 16.10 -9.87
N LYS A 174 6.03 15.87 -9.31
CA LYS A 174 7.30 16.51 -9.68
C LYS A 174 8.38 15.48 -10.07
N PRO A 175 8.19 14.75 -11.18
CA PRO A 175 9.19 13.82 -11.66
C PRO A 175 10.48 14.54 -12.06
N PHE A 176 11.60 13.83 -11.99
CA PHE A 176 12.91 14.31 -12.42
C PHE A 176 13.60 13.27 -13.30
N VAL A 177 14.59 13.69 -14.07
CA VAL A 177 15.34 12.79 -14.95
C VAL A 177 16.77 12.69 -14.44
N SER A 178 17.22 11.46 -14.23
CA SER A 178 18.59 11.13 -13.85
C SER A 178 19.19 10.20 -14.90
N SER A 179 20.31 10.60 -15.51
CA SER A 179 21.00 9.85 -16.57
C SER A 179 20.08 9.32 -17.69
N GLY A 180 19.06 10.10 -18.06
CA GLY A 180 18.09 9.77 -19.11
C GLY A 180 16.92 8.88 -18.68
N LEU A 181 16.90 8.41 -17.42
CA LEU A 181 15.77 7.69 -16.84
C LEU A 181 14.92 8.65 -15.99
N GLU A 182 13.61 8.64 -16.22
CA GLU A 182 12.66 9.41 -15.43
C GLU A 182 12.31 8.69 -14.12
N PHE A 183 12.34 9.44 -13.03
CA PHE A 183 11.98 9.02 -11.68
C PHE A 183 10.82 9.87 -11.16
N VAL A 184 9.85 9.20 -10.56
CA VAL A 184 8.78 9.84 -9.80
C VAL A 184 9.09 9.66 -8.31
N PRO A 185 9.30 10.76 -7.55
CA PRO A 185 9.44 10.70 -6.10
C PRO A 185 8.18 10.14 -5.43
N LEU A 186 8.36 9.21 -4.50
CA LEU A 186 7.28 8.61 -3.71
C LEU A 186 7.49 8.95 -2.22
N PRO A 187 6.89 10.03 -1.69
CA PRO A 187 7.07 10.39 -0.29
C PRO A 187 6.43 9.35 0.64
N VAL A 188 7.16 8.86 1.61
CA VAL A 188 6.70 7.82 2.55
C VAL A 188 7.13 8.14 3.96
N MET A 189 6.37 7.67 4.94
CA MET A 189 6.72 7.85 6.35
C MET A 189 7.85 6.90 6.71
N HIS A 190 8.85 7.40 7.41
CA HIS A 190 9.94 6.66 8.04
C HIS A 190 9.97 7.01 9.53
N GLY A 191 9.14 6.32 10.31
CA GLY A 191 8.81 6.67 11.69
C GLY A 191 7.46 7.39 11.83
N GLU A 192 7.28 8.17 12.91
CA GLU A 192 6.01 8.88 13.19
C GLU A 192 5.90 10.23 12.48
N ASP A 193 6.99 11.01 12.40
CA ASP A 193 6.98 12.42 11.94
C ASP A 193 8.07 12.74 10.91
N TYR A 194 8.57 11.73 10.20
CA TYR A 194 9.67 11.90 9.27
C TYR A 194 9.33 11.27 7.92
N VAL A 195 9.57 12.03 6.84
CA VAL A 195 9.26 11.62 5.46
C VAL A 195 10.55 11.44 4.70
N CYS A 196 10.74 10.24 4.15
CA CYS A 196 11.79 9.94 3.18
C CYS A 196 11.18 9.72 1.80
N LEU A 197 12.03 9.45 0.81
CA LEU A 197 11.59 9.15 -0.56
C LEU A 197 11.84 7.69 -0.91
N GLY A 198 10.83 7.05 -1.51
CA GLY A 198 11.06 6.03 -2.52
C GLY A 198 10.97 6.61 -3.93
N PHE A 199 11.12 5.74 -4.92
CA PHE A 199 11.08 6.15 -6.32
C PHE A 199 10.37 5.14 -7.21
N LEU A 200 9.52 5.63 -8.11
CA LEU A 200 8.96 4.86 -9.22
C LEU A 200 9.69 5.23 -10.51
N PHE A 201 10.16 4.23 -11.25
CA PHE A 201 10.88 4.43 -12.51
C PHE A 201 10.62 3.28 -13.50
N GLY A 202 10.99 3.50 -14.76
CA GLY A 202 10.76 2.53 -15.84
C GLY A 202 9.40 2.73 -16.53
N ARG A 203 9.43 2.81 -17.87
CA ARG A 203 8.23 3.07 -18.69
C ARG A 203 7.45 1.80 -19.05
N ARG A 204 8.15 0.71 -19.38
CA ARG A 204 7.55 -0.58 -19.76
C ARG A 204 7.41 -1.52 -18.57
N SER A 205 8.49 -1.64 -17.80
CA SER A 205 8.53 -2.39 -16.55
C SER A 205 8.66 -1.37 -15.43
N ARG A 206 7.51 -0.96 -14.88
CA ARG A 206 7.45 -0.01 -13.76
C ARG A 206 8.00 -0.66 -12.50
N ILE A 207 9.03 -0.05 -11.92
CA ILE A 207 9.70 -0.52 -10.70
C ILE A 207 9.52 0.55 -9.63
N ALA A 208 8.98 0.15 -8.48
CA ALA A 208 8.91 1.00 -7.30
C ALA A 208 9.95 0.52 -6.28
N TYR A 209 10.80 1.43 -5.81
CA TYR A 209 11.82 1.17 -4.79
C TYR A 209 11.50 1.99 -3.53
N LEU A 210 11.26 1.30 -2.42
CA LEU A 210 10.82 1.85 -1.14
C LEU A 210 11.60 1.14 -0.01
N SER A 211 12.71 1.70 0.47
CA SER A 211 13.61 1.02 1.42
C SER A 211 13.21 1.23 2.89
N ASP A 212 12.93 2.47 3.28
CA ASP A 212 12.79 2.90 4.67
C ASP A 212 11.36 3.37 4.93
N VAL A 213 10.44 2.43 5.15
CA VAL A 213 9.00 2.74 5.23
C VAL A 213 8.36 2.18 6.49
N SER A 214 7.74 3.05 7.29
CA SER A 214 6.80 2.70 8.35
C SER A 214 5.35 2.75 7.88
N ARG A 215 5.01 3.70 7.00
CA ARG A 215 3.66 3.89 6.46
C ARG A 215 3.69 4.59 5.10
N ILE A 216 2.86 4.13 4.18
CA ILE A 216 2.67 4.80 2.88
C ILE A 216 1.71 5.98 3.08
N LEU A 217 2.09 7.16 2.59
CA LEU A 217 1.24 8.35 2.67
C LEU A 217 0.07 8.25 1.68
N PRO A 218 -1.14 8.76 2.00
CA PRO A 218 -2.28 8.73 1.09
C PRO A 218 -1.98 9.32 -0.29
N ARG A 219 -1.16 10.37 -0.35
CA ARG A 219 -0.74 11.02 -1.60
C ARG A 219 0.15 10.12 -2.47
N THR A 220 0.91 9.23 -1.84
CA THR A 220 1.72 8.22 -2.52
C THR A 220 0.88 7.02 -2.89
N GLU A 221 -0.01 6.55 -2.01
CA GLU A 221 -0.90 5.40 -2.26
C GLU A 221 -1.88 5.66 -3.41
N HIS A 222 -2.50 6.84 -3.45
CA HIS A 222 -3.52 7.23 -4.44
C HIS A 222 -2.95 8.11 -5.56
N GLY A 223 -1.63 8.15 -5.67
CA GLY A 223 -0.94 9.00 -6.62
C GLY A 223 -1.27 8.66 -8.08
N ARG A 224 -1.47 9.68 -8.91
CA ARG A 224 -1.74 9.50 -10.35
C ARG A 224 -0.62 8.75 -11.07
N CYS A 225 0.59 8.70 -10.51
CA CYS A 225 1.69 7.96 -11.09
C CYS A 225 1.40 6.45 -11.20
N TRP A 226 0.45 5.88 -10.44
CA TRP A 226 0.07 4.46 -10.55
C TRP A 226 -0.87 4.17 -11.71
N GLN A 227 -1.55 5.18 -12.26
CA GLN A 227 -2.41 5.02 -13.41
C GLN A 227 -1.54 4.66 -14.63
N LEU A 228 -1.85 3.54 -15.30
CA LEU A 228 -1.20 3.17 -16.56
C LEU A 228 -1.58 4.22 -17.61
N PRO A 229 -0.64 4.73 -18.43
CA PRO A 229 -1.00 5.64 -19.51
C PRO A 229 -1.98 4.94 -20.47
N PRO A 230 -3.00 5.64 -20.98
CA PRO A 230 -3.88 5.09 -22.00
C PRO A 230 -3.05 4.69 -23.23
N TYR A 231 -3.23 3.45 -23.67
CA TYR A 231 -2.58 2.89 -24.84
C TYR A 231 -3.04 3.66 -26.09
N SER A 232 -2.25 4.63 -26.57
CA SER A 232 -2.51 5.30 -27.84
C SER A 232 -1.85 4.50 -28.97
N GLU A 233 -2.60 3.62 -29.60
CA GLU A 233 -2.20 3.04 -30.90
C GLU A 233 -2.31 4.11 -31.98
N SER A 234 -1.16 4.58 -32.47
CA SER A 234 -1.10 5.09 -33.84
C SER A 234 -0.92 3.90 -34.77
N VAL A 235 -2.02 3.51 -35.40
CA VAL A 235 -2.10 2.46 -36.41
C VAL A 235 -1.19 2.79 -37.60
N SER A 236 -0.26 1.89 -37.91
CA SER A 236 0.15 1.67 -39.30
C SER A 236 0.34 0.17 -39.53
N SER A 237 -0.33 -0.28 -40.57
CA SER A 237 -0.55 -1.68 -40.95
C SER A 237 0.70 -2.35 -41.51
N SER A 238 1.02 -3.55 -41.03
CA SER A 238 1.28 -4.72 -41.90
C SER A 238 1.57 -6.01 -41.11
N SER A 239 0.74 -7.01 -41.39
CA SER A 239 1.03 -8.46 -41.42
C SER A 239 1.71 -9.14 -40.22
N GLY A 240 0.88 -9.82 -39.42
CA GLY A 240 0.99 -11.27 -39.20
C GLY A 240 2.19 -11.80 -38.43
N VAL A 241 2.12 -11.76 -37.10
CA VAL A 241 2.76 -12.75 -36.22
C VAL A 241 1.78 -13.09 -35.11
N SER A 242 1.47 -14.37 -34.96
CA SER A 242 0.63 -14.89 -33.89
C SER A 242 1.37 -14.69 -32.56
N SER A 243 0.96 -13.68 -31.79
CA SER A 243 1.38 -13.53 -30.39
C SER A 243 0.60 -14.53 -29.55
N ALA A 244 1.31 -15.49 -28.96
CA ALA A 244 0.81 -16.15 -27.77
C ALA A 244 0.64 -15.06 -26.71
N ALA A 245 -0.62 -14.80 -26.33
CA ALA A 245 -0.93 -13.92 -25.22
C ALA A 245 -0.24 -14.47 -23.97
N ALA A 246 0.51 -13.62 -23.26
CA ALA A 246 0.87 -13.90 -21.88
C ALA A 246 -0.45 -14.08 -21.12
N ALA A 247 -0.74 -15.32 -20.70
CA ALA A 247 -1.91 -15.60 -19.89
C ALA A 247 -1.79 -14.79 -18.60
N GLY A 248 -2.68 -13.81 -18.41
CA GLY A 248 -2.86 -13.18 -17.11
C GLY A 248 -3.13 -14.26 -16.07
N ARG A 249 -2.61 -14.09 -14.85
CA ARG A 249 -2.87 -15.01 -13.74
C ARG A 249 -4.39 -15.13 -13.55
N ALA A 250 -4.90 -16.36 -13.52
CA ALA A 250 -6.33 -16.59 -13.38
C ALA A 250 -6.82 -16.07 -12.02
N ILE A 251 -7.78 -15.13 -12.05
CA ILE A 251 -8.42 -14.59 -10.83
C ILE A 251 -9.79 -15.20 -10.58
N SER A 252 -10.46 -15.73 -11.62
CA SER A 252 -11.75 -16.43 -11.56
C SER A 252 -11.61 -17.92 -11.94
N LEU A 253 -12.66 -18.70 -11.72
CA LEU A 253 -12.74 -20.08 -12.22
C LEU A 253 -12.77 -20.12 -13.76
N PRO A 254 -12.24 -21.19 -14.39
CA PRO A 254 -12.30 -21.34 -15.84
C PRO A 254 -13.72 -21.27 -16.40
N GLY A 255 -13.95 -20.36 -17.35
CA GLY A 255 -15.27 -20.12 -17.95
C GLY A 255 -16.19 -19.19 -17.16
N CYS A 256 -15.73 -18.64 -16.03
CA CYS A 256 -16.47 -17.68 -15.23
C CYS A 256 -16.02 -16.24 -15.50
N PRO A 257 -16.95 -15.27 -15.47
CA PRO A 257 -16.59 -13.85 -15.56
C PRO A 257 -15.60 -13.47 -14.47
N ASP A 258 -14.56 -12.72 -14.84
CA ASP A 258 -13.56 -12.16 -13.95
C ASP A 258 -13.88 -10.70 -13.56
N LYS A 259 -14.93 -10.13 -14.14
CA LYS A 259 -15.40 -8.75 -13.92
C LYS A 259 -16.92 -8.63 -14.02
N CYS A 260 -17.44 -7.59 -13.39
CA CYS A 260 -18.79 -7.06 -13.61
C CYS A 260 -18.68 -5.53 -13.68
N GLY A 261 -18.98 -4.96 -14.86
CA GLY A 261 -18.64 -3.57 -15.14
C GLY A 261 -17.13 -3.34 -15.05
N ASP A 262 -16.72 -2.36 -14.26
CA ASP A 262 -15.31 -2.03 -14.02
C ASP A 262 -14.69 -2.76 -12.81
N VAL A 263 -15.49 -3.53 -12.07
CA VAL A 263 -15.06 -4.19 -10.83
C VAL A 263 -14.56 -5.60 -11.11
N SER A 264 -13.36 -5.91 -10.63
CA SER A 264 -12.78 -7.26 -10.68
C SER A 264 -13.47 -8.19 -9.67
N ILE A 265 -13.81 -9.40 -10.12
CA ILE A 265 -14.49 -10.43 -9.32
C ILE A 265 -13.56 -11.65 -9.17
N PRO A 266 -12.64 -11.62 -8.19
CA PRO A 266 -11.77 -12.75 -7.92
C PRO A 266 -12.51 -13.85 -7.14
N TYR A 267 -12.22 -15.11 -7.46
CA TYR A 267 -12.63 -16.26 -6.64
C TYR A 267 -12.04 -16.09 -5.22
N PRO A 268 -12.77 -16.34 -4.11
CA PRO A 268 -14.00 -17.15 -3.99
C PRO A 268 -15.29 -16.46 -4.41
N PHE A 269 -15.28 -15.16 -4.70
CA PHE A 269 -16.46 -14.49 -5.28
C PHE A 269 -16.64 -14.86 -6.74
N GLY A 270 -17.87 -14.80 -7.23
CA GLY A 270 -18.15 -15.12 -8.62
C GLY A 270 -19.52 -14.68 -9.07
N VAL A 271 -19.67 -14.53 -10.39
CA VAL A 271 -20.93 -14.19 -11.06
C VAL A 271 -21.40 -15.40 -11.86
N GLY A 272 -22.63 -15.83 -11.63
CA GLY A 272 -23.27 -16.92 -12.38
C GLY A 272 -23.10 -18.31 -11.78
N ASP A 273 -23.74 -19.28 -12.43
CA ASP A 273 -23.88 -20.63 -11.91
C ASP A 273 -22.52 -21.33 -11.73
N ARG A 274 -22.24 -21.77 -10.49
CA ARG A 274 -21.02 -22.49 -10.10
C ARG A 274 -19.72 -21.67 -10.25
N CYS A 275 -19.82 -20.35 -10.32
CA CYS A 275 -18.66 -19.47 -10.42
C CYS A 275 -18.15 -18.95 -9.07
N ALA A 276 -18.94 -19.08 -8.01
CA ALA A 276 -18.59 -18.65 -6.65
C ALA A 276 -18.46 -19.83 -5.69
N ALA A 277 -17.74 -19.64 -4.60
CA ALA A 277 -17.56 -20.62 -3.51
C ALA A 277 -18.82 -20.74 -2.62
N VAL A 278 -20.01 -20.88 -3.21
CA VAL A 278 -21.30 -20.98 -2.51
C VAL A 278 -21.36 -22.14 -1.51
N GLY A 279 -20.50 -23.15 -1.70
CA GLY A 279 -20.35 -24.26 -0.77
C GLY A 279 -19.73 -23.88 0.58
N LEU A 280 -18.97 -22.77 0.65
CA LEU A 280 -18.43 -22.19 1.89
C LEU A 280 -19.46 -21.25 2.52
N ASN A 281 -19.99 -20.32 1.72
CA ASN A 281 -21.05 -19.41 2.13
C ASN A 281 -21.80 -18.90 0.88
N PRO A 282 -23.15 -18.87 0.85
CA PRO A 282 -23.91 -18.42 -0.32
C PRO A 282 -23.62 -16.96 -0.71
N TYR A 283 -23.19 -16.13 0.24
CA TYR A 283 -22.86 -14.71 0.02
C TYR A 283 -21.51 -14.49 -0.68
N PHE A 284 -20.85 -15.53 -1.18
CA PHE A 284 -19.79 -15.36 -2.20
C PHE A 284 -20.37 -15.13 -3.61
N ASN A 285 -21.65 -15.44 -3.83
CA ASN A 285 -22.29 -15.20 -5.11
C ASN A 285 -22.61 -13.71 -5.30
N ILE A 286 -22.10 -13.12 -6.38
CA ILE A 286 -22.34 -11.74 -6.75
C ILE A 286 -23.36 -11.70 -7.88
N THR A 287 -24.35 -10.83 -7.74
CA THR A 287 -25.32 -10.55 -8.79
C THR A 287 -24.78 -9.41 -9.65
N CYS A 288 -24.59 -9.63 -10.95
CA CYS A 288 -24.22 -8.57 -11.87
C CYS A 288 -25.50 -7.98 -12.49
N ASP A 289 -25.81 -6.73 -12.16
CA ASP A 289 -26.99 -6.04 -12.67
C ASP A 289 -26.71 -5.46 -14.06
N ASP A 290 -27.08 -6.22 -15.09
CA ASP A 290 -26.95 -5.83 -16.50
C ASP A 290 -28.05 -4.85 -16.97
N ALA A 291 -29.03 -4.52 -16.13
CA ALA A 291 -30.07 -3.55 -16.47
C ALA A 291 -29.52 -2.11 -16.52
N VAL A 292 -28.38 -1.87 -15.86
CA VAL A 292 -27.66 -0.59 -15.83
C VAL A 292 -26.40 -0.70 -16.71
N ARG A 293 -25.99 0.42 -17.34
CA ARG A 293 -24.77 0.48 -18.16
C ARG A 293 -23.82 1.57 -17.63
N PRO A 294 -22.59 1.21 -17.20
CA PRO A 294 -22.03 -0.15 -17.13
C PRO A 294 -22.76 -1.05 -16.10
N PRO A 295 -22.68 -2.40 -16.25
CA PRO A 295 -23.25 -3.32 -15.27
C PRO A 295 -22.70 -3.09 -13.86
N VAL A 296 -23.55 -3.26 -12.85
CA VAL A 296 -23.20 -2.98 -11.45
C VAL A 296 -23.20 -4.27 -10.63
N PRO A 297 -22.09 -4.66 -10.00
CA PRO A 297 -22.07 -5.82 -9.10
C PRO A 297 -22.79 -5.51 -7.80
N LYS A 298 -23.60 -6.45 -7.34
CA LYS A 298 -24.43 -6.34 -6.15
C LYS A 298 -24.26 -7.56 -5.26
N LEU A 299 -24.23 -7.33 -3.95
CA LEU A 299 -24.10 -8.37 -2.95
C LEU A 299 -25.16 -8.21 -1.86
N GLY A 300 -25.87 -9.30 -1.56
CA GLY A 300 -26.91 -9.35 -0.54
C GLY A 300 -28.11 -10.18 -0.96
N ASP A 301 -29.14 -10.16 -0.13
CA ASP A 301 -30.42 -10.79 -0.45
C ASP A 301 -31.22 -9.93 -1.45
N PRO A 302 -32.04 -10.56 -2.32
CA PRO A 302 -32.86 -9.84 -3.29
C PRO A 302 -33.69 -8.70 -2.68
N GLY A 303 -33.50 -7.48 -3.19
CA GLY A 303 -34.17 -6.25 -2.73
C GLY A 303 -33.46 -5.51 -1.59
N MET A 304 -32.35 -6.05 -1.07
CA MET A 304 -31.53 -5.47 0.00
C MET A 304 -30.03 -5.49 -0.36
N GLU A 305 -29.71 -5.63 -1.65
CA GLU A 305 -28.32 -5.74 -2.10
C GLU A 305 -27.58 -4.40 -1.99
N ALA A 306 -26.34 -4.46 -1.53
CA ALA A 306 -25.39 -3.35 -1.60
C ALA A 306 -24.57 -3.42 -2.89
N GLU A 307 -24.21 -2.29 -3.47
CA GLU A 307 -23.33 -2.26 -4.63
C GLU A 307 -21.89 -2.56 -4.18
N VAL A 308 -21.19 -3.40 -4.94
CA VAL A 308 -19.80 -3.74 -4.70
C VAL A 308 -18.93 -2.72 -5.42
N LEU A 309 -18.08 -2.01 -4.67
CA LEU A 309 -17.18 -0.99 -5.21
C LEU A 309 -15.84 -1.59 -5.62
N ASP A 310 -15.31 -2.54 -4.84
CA ASP A 310 -14.01 -3.18 -5.08
C ASP A 310 -13.87 -4.47 -4.23
N ILE A 311 -13.03 -5.40 -4.69
CA ILE A 311 -12.69 -6.64 -3.99
C ILE A 311 -11.17 -6.82 -4.00
N THR A 312 -10.52 -6.76 -2.83
CA THR A 312 -9.07 -6.97 -2.70
C THR A 312 -8.76 -8.34 -2.09
N LEU A 313 -8.34 -9.29 -2.93
CA LEU A 313 -8.08 -10.67 -2.53
C LEU A 313 -6.98 -10.80 -1.46
N GLU A 314 -5.87 -10.06 -1.64
CA GLU A 314 -4.66 -10.18 -0.81
C GLU A 314 -4.88 -9.71 0.62
N ARG A 315 -5.78 -8.72 0.80
CA ARG A 315 -6.14 -8.19 2.12
C ARG A 315 -7.35 -8.89 2.74
N GLY A 316 -8.12 -9.64 1.94
CA GLY A 316 -9.37 -10.21 2.42
C GLY A 316 -10.47 -9.15 2.61
N GLU A 317 -10.50 -8.10 1.80
CA GLU A 317 -11.36 -6.92 1.98
C GLU A 317 -12.29 -6.65 0.80
N ILE A 318 -13.59 -6.49 1.06
CA ILE A 318 -14.59 -6.06 0.08
C ILE A 318 -15.11 -4.67 0.43
N ARG A 319 -15.19 -3.78 -0.56
CA ARG A 319 -15.79 -2.45 -0.41
C ARG A 319 -17.22 -2.47 -0.92
N LEU A 320 -18.16 -2.04 -0.09
CA LEU A 320 -19.57 -1.92 -0.43
C LEU A 320 -20.05 -0.48 -0.23
N THR A 321 -21.18 -0.15 -0.84
CA THR A 321 -21.92 1.06 -0.49
C THR A 321 -22.48 0.98 0.93
N GLY A 322 -22.34 2.07 1.67
CA GLY A 322 -22.68 2.17 3.08
C GLY A 322 -24.14 2.54 3.36
N PHE A 323 -24.37 2.91 4.61
CA PHE A 323 -25.65 3.43 5.08
C PHE A 323 -25.51 4.86 5.58
N LEU A 324 -26.65 5.53 5.74
CA LEU A 324 -26.73 6.84 6.38
C LEU A 324 -27.89 6.86 7.38
N SER A 325 -27.58 7.16 8.63
CA SER A 325 -28.58 7.55 9.62
C SER A 325 -28.68 9.06 9.71
N TYR A 326 -29.90 9.60 9.82
CA TYR A 326 -30.09 11.02 10.09
C TYR A 326 -31.30 11.30 10.97
N VAL A 327 -31.26 12.44 11.65
CA VAL A 327 -32.41 13.01 12.37
C VAL A 327 -32.49 14.51 12.08
N CYS A 328 -33.68 14.98 11.72
CA CYS A 328 -33.94 16.38 11.39
C CYS A 328 -35.03 16.99 12.29
N TYR A 329 -34.81 18.25 12.66
CA TYR A 329 -35.56 18.98 13.68
C TYR A 329 -36.40 20.12 13.07
N THR A 330 -37.66 20.24 13.50
CA THR A 330 -38.54 21.40 13.22
C THR A 330 -38.48 22.45 14.32
N SER A 331 -38.11 22.05 15.53
CA SER A 331 -37.87 22.93 16.68
C SER A 331 -36.81 22.31 17.58
N SER A 332 -36.41 22.99 18.65
CA SER A 332 -35.34 22.48 19.52
C SER A 332 -35.61 21.11 20.11
N ASN A 333 -36.89 20.77 20.34
CA ASN A 333 -37.28 19.54 21.04
C ASN A 333 -38.14 18.60 20.18
N SER A 334 -38.38 18.94 18.90
CA SER A 334 -39.22 18.16 18.01
C SER A 334 -38.47 17.85 16.72
N SER A 335 -38.31 16.55 16.47
CA SER A 335 -37.90 16.02 15.17
C SER A 335 -39.13 15.75 14.30
N TYR A 336 -38.96 15.87 12.98
CA TYR A 336 -40.02 15.59 12.01
C TYR A 336 -39.64 14.48 11.02
N ALA A 337 -38.34 14.20 10.88
CA ALA A 337 -37.81 13.14 10.05
C ALA A 337 -36.66 12.47 10.76
N SER A 338 -36.65 11.14 10.75
CA SER A 338 -35.57 10.31 11.26
C SER A 338 -35.48 9.07 10.38
N LEU A 339 -34.27 8.73 9.95
CA LEU A 339 -33.99 7.50 9.24
C LEU A 339 -32.89 6.76 10.01
N PRO A 340 -33.21 5.62 10.65
CA PRO A 340 -32.18 4.72 11.13
C PRO A 340 -31.58 3.97 9.93
N GLY A 341 -30.27 4.00 9.80
CA GLY A 341 -29.50 3.21 8.86
C GLY A 341 -28.55 2.26 9.59
N GLY A 342 -28.21 1.16 8.93
CA GLY A 342 -27.25 0.19 9.44
C GLY A 342 -26.85 -0.81 8.38
N ILE A 343 -25.82 -1.60 8.69
CA ILE A 343 -25.37 -2.75 7.92
C ILE A 343 -25.56 -4.00 8.77
N PHE A 344 -26.17 -5.01 8.17
CA PHE A 344 -26.30 -6.34 8.74
C PHE A 344 -25.63 -7.37 7.84
N VAL A 345 -24.61 -8.04 8.36
CA VAL A 345 -23.84 -9.08 7.68
C VAL A 345 -23.74 -10.36 8.52
N GLY A 346 -24.64 -10.52 9.50
CA GLY A 346 -24.74 -11.74 10.29
C GLY A 346 -25.10 -12.95 9.41
N GLY A 347 -24.45 -14.08 9.67
CA GLY A 347 -24.61 -15.30 8.85
C GLY A 347 -23.84 -15.30 7.52
N THR A 348 -23.19 -14.20 7.14
CA THR A 348 -22.34 -14.11 5.95
C THR A 348 -20.86 -14.37 6.28
N GLN A 349 -20.00 -14.40 5.26
CA GLN A 349 -18.53 -14.41 5.41
C GLN A 349 -17.95 -13.08 5.93
N LEU A 350 -18.75 -12.02 6.03
CA LEU A 350 -18.27 -10.64 6.22
C LEU A 350 -18.30 -10.18 7.68
N ARG A 351 -17.38 -9.28 8.03
CA ARG A 351 -17.37 -8.47 9.27
C ARG A 351 -16.95 -7.05 8.95
N VAL A 352 -17.45 -6.09 9.71
CA VAL A 352 -17.05 -4.68 9.54
C VAL A 352 -15.59 -4.52 9.94
N SER A 353 -14.77 -3.96 9.04
CA SER A 353 -13.33 -3.81 9.25
C SER A 353 -13.02 -2.65 10.21
N PRO A 354 -12.46 -2.89 11.41
CA PRO A 354 -12.25 -1.84 12.41
C PRO A 354 -11.07 -0.92 12.12
N SER A 355 -10.08 -1.42 11.38
CA SER A 355 -8.91 -0.63 10.96
C SER A 355 -9.18 0.22 9.73
N ARG A 356 -10.19 -0.15 8.94
CA ARG A 356 -10.52 0.50 7.67
C ARG A 356 -11.73 1.40 7.74
N ASN A 357 -12.59 1.28 8.76
CA ASN A 357 -13.74 2.16 8.93
C ASN A 357 -13.74 2.86 10.28
N GLN A 358 -14.43 3.99 10.32
CA GLN A 358 -14.68 4.73 11.56
C GLN A 358 -16.09 5.33 11.54
N LEU A 359 -16.67 5.49 12.73
CA LEU A 359 -17.90 6.27 12.89
C LEU A 359 -17.61 7.72 12.51
N THR A 360 -18.47 8.31 11.69
CA THR A 360 -18.49 9.73 11.37
C THR A 360 -19.84 10.32 11.75
N VAL A 361 -19.83 11.34 12.60
CA VAL A 361 -21.01 12.09 13.02
C VAL A 361 -20.88 13.52 12.52
N ILE A 362 -21.89 14.02 11.83
CA ILE A 362 -21.92 15.38 11.26
C ILE A 362 -23.09 16.13 11.89
N GLY A 363 -22.80 17.27 12.49
CA GLY A 363 -23.77 18.08 13.21
C GLY A 363 -23.12 19.06 14.18
N CYS A 364 -23.93 19.90 14.81
CA CYS A 364 -23.48 20.76 15.89
C CYS A 364 -24.32 20.54 17.14
N ARG A 365 -23.64 20.40 18.28
CA ARG A 365 -24.27 19.97 19.54
C ARG A 365 -24.98 18.63 19.33
N ALA A 366 -24.30 17.71 18.66
CA ALA A 366 -24.83 16.42 18.26
C ALA A 366 -24.00 15.31 18.91
N LEU A 367 -24.70 14.34 19.52
CA LEU A 367 -24.13 13.06 19.94
C LEU A 367 -24.64 11.99 18.98
N GLY A 368 -23.75 11.45 18.15
CA GLY A 368 -24.05 10.29 17.33
C GLY A 368 -23.47 9.03 17.98
N LEU A 369 -24.26 7.97 17.98
CA LEU A 369 -23.90 6.67 18.52
C LEU A 369 -23.88 5.65 17.40
N LEU A 370 -22.96 4.71 17.46
CA LEU A 370 -22.95 3.49 16.68
C LEU A 370 -23.23 2.34 17.64
N VAL A 371 -24.31 1.62 17.39
CA VAL A 371 -24.67 0.40 18.14
C VAL A 371 -24.47 -0.81 17.26
N GLY A 372 -24.02 -1.92 17.84
CA GLY A 372 -23.70 -3.12 17.08
C GLY A 372 -23.59 -4.37 17.94
N GLY A 373 -23.21 -5.46 17.30
CA GLY A 373 -22.97 -6.74 17.97
C GLY A 373 -22.54 -7.84 17.01
N ALA A 374 -22.16 -8.99 17.57
CA ALA A 374 -21.72 -10.16 16.82
C ALA A 374 -22.89 -10.98 16.23
N HIS A 375 -24.13 -10.79 16.71
CA HIS A 375 -25.32 -11.53 16.29
C HIS A 375 -26.52 -10.58 16.09
N ALA A 376 -27.39 -10.85 15.11
CA ALA A 376 -28.70 -10.18 15.02
C ALA A 376 -29.68 -10.81 16.01
N GLY A 377 -30.24 -9.98 16.88
CA GLY A 377 -31.21 -10.40 17.87
C GLY A 377 -30.96 -9.65 19.16
N GLY A 378 -31.35 -8.37 19.19
CA GLY A 378 -31.42 -7.62 20.43
C GLY A 378 -32.48 -8.23 21.33
N SER A 379 -32.08 -9.19 22.17
CA SER A 379 -32.79 -9.57 23.39
C SER A 379 -31.94 -10.54 24.21
N GLY A 380 -31.27 -10.01 25.24
CA GLY A 380 -30.77 -10.80 26.37
C GLY A 380 -29.25 -10.90 26.49
N ASP A 381 -28.66 -9.89 27.13
CA ASP A 381 -27.68 -10.09 28.21
C ASP A 381 -26.22 -10.49 27.87
N GLY A 382 -25.66 -10.06 26.73
CA GLY A 382 -24.26 -10.42 26.39
C GLY A 382 -23.40 -9.37 25.66
N ASP A 383 -23.75 -8.98 24.44
CA ASP A 383 -22.77 -8.38 23.51
C ASP A 383 -23.29 -7.10 22.83
N GLU A 384 -23.83 -6.14 23.59
CA GLU A 384 -24.21 -4.84 23.04
C GLU A 384 -22.97 -3.95 22.91
N TYR A 385 -22.47 -3.80 21.68
CA TYR A 385 -21.40 -2.87 21.37
C TYR A 385 -21.97 -1.48 21.15
N ALA A 386 -21.38 -0.48 21.82
CA ALA A 386 -21.67 0.92 21.55
C ALA A 386 -20.40 1.76 21.53
N THR A 387 -20.27 2.60 20.52
CA THR A 387 -19.29 3.69 20.46
C THR A 387 -20.00 4.97 20.04
N GLY A 388 -19.38 6.12 20.24
CA GLY A 388 -20.02 7.39 19.90
C GLY A 388 -19.05 8.54 19.93
N CYS A 389 -19.44 9.64 19.32
CA CYS A 389 -18.70 10.88 19.44
C CYS A 389 -19.65 12.07 19.53
N TYR A 390 -19.19 13.09 20.25
CA TYR A 390 -19.88 14.35 20.41
C TYR A 390 -19.18 15.43 19.59
N THR A 391 -19.96 16.26 18.91
CA THR A 391 -19.44 17.43 18.19
C THR A 391 -20.17 18.69 18.60
N TYR A 392 -19.42 19.79 18.70
CA TYR A 392 -19.92 21.08 19.17
C TYR A 392 -19.62 22.20 18.17
N CYS A 393 -20.58 23.09 17.97
CA CYS A 393 -20.31 24.42 17.44
C CYS A 393 -21.35 25.42 17.97
N ALA A 394 -20.95 26.67 18.17
CA ALA A 394 -21.85 27.72 18.64
C ALA A 394 -22.77 28.24 17.53
N SER A 395 -22.24 28.37 16.32
CA SER A 395 -22.89 28.82 15.09
C SER A 395 -22.16 28.26 13.86
N LEU A 396 -22.69 28.44 12.65
CA LEU A 396 -21.98 28.07 11.42
C LEU A 396 -20.61 28.75 11.29
N ASN A 397 -20.44 29.98 11.79
CA ASN A 397 -19.17 30.71 11.70
C ASN A 397 -18.11 30.22 12.70
N SER A 398 -18.50 29.47 13.72
CA SER A 398 -17.58 28.87 14.69
C SER A 398 -17.25 27.41 14.34
N THR A 399 -17.44 27.02 13.08
CA THR A 399 -17.08 25.69 12.57
C THR A 399 -15.71 25.73 11.92
N ASP A 400 -15.11 24.56 11.75
CA ASP A 400 -13.84 24.45 11.03
C ASP A 400 -13.96 24.92 9.57
N ALA A 401 -12.83 25.06 8.90
CA ALA A 401 -12.78 25.36 7.47
C ALA A 401 -13.19 24.14 6.64
N ASP A 402 -13.71 24.38 5.43
CA ASP A 402 -13.96 23.31 4.48
C ASP A 402 -12.65 22.54 4.18
N GLY A 403 -12.71 21.22 4.21
CA GLY A 403 -11.55 20.34 4.06
C GLY A 403 -10.82 20.02 5.36
N ALA A 404 -11.23 20.58 6.50
CA ALA A 404 -10.66 20.23 7.79
C ALA A 404 -10.95 18.76 8.19
N PRO A 405 -10.03 18.11 8.92
CA PRO A 405 -10.28 16.79 9.50
C PRO A 405 -11.40 16.88 10.55
N CYS A 406 -12.10 15.77 10.73
CA CYS A 406 -13.31 15.73 11.53
C CYS A 406 -13.02 15.53 13.03
N ALA A 407 -12.59 16.60 13.70
CA ALA A 407 -11.96 16.54 15.02
C ALA A 407 -12.78 17.18 16.17
N GLY A 408 -14.09 17.35 16.01
CA GLY A 408 -15.00 17.77 17.09
C GLY A 408 -15.80 19.05 16.81
N THR A 409 -15.42 19.86 15.81
CA THR A 409 -16.11 21.13 15.51
C THR A 409 -16.97 21.04 14.24
N GLY A 410 -18.25 20.72 14.40
CA GLY A 410 -19.19 20.53 13.28
C GLY A 410 -19.22 19.09 12.72
N CYS A 411 -18.23 18.27 13.05
CA CYS A 411 -18.31 16.83 12.94
C CYS A 411 -17.30 16.17 13.89
N CYS A 412 -17.47 14.88 14.17
CA CYS A 412 -16.50 14.07 14.91
C CYS A 412 -16.38 12.67 14.33
N GLN A 413 -15.24 12.02 14.60
CA GLN A 413 -14.98 10.64 14.21
C GLN A 413 -14.54 9.80 15.41
N ALA A 414 -14.92 8.53 15.44
CA ALA A 414 -14.52 7.59 16.48
C ALA A 414 -14.16 6.21 15.89
N PRO A 415 -13.13 5.54 16.43
CA PRO A 415 -12.79 4.19 16.01
C PRO A 415 -13.90 3.20 16.36
N ILE A 416 -13.97 2.10 15.62
CA ILE A 416 -14.91 1.00 15.88
C ILE A 416 -14.16 -0.25 16.35
N SER A 417 -14.88 -1.17 17.01
CA SER A 417 -14.31 -2.44 17.50
C SER A 417 -14.38 -3.55 16.45
N SER A 418 -13.61 -4.61 16.65
CA SER A 418 -13.69 -5.86 15.89
C SER A 418 -14.93 -6.69 16.22
N ASP A 419 -15.17 -7.70 15.39
CA ASP A 419 -16.23 -8.72 15.45
C ASP A 419 -17.67 -8.18 15.38
N LEU A 420 -17.85 -7.12 14.59
CA LEU A 420 -19.16 -6.52 14.35
C LEU A 420 -19.81 -7.15 13.11
N ALA A 421 -20.90 -7.88 13.33
CA ALA A 421 -21.77 -8.44 12.28
C ALA A 421 -22.99 -7.55 12.01
N TYR A 422 -23.32 -6.68 12.95
CA TYR A 422 -24.32 -5.65 12.84
C TYR A 422 -23.76 -4.33 13.34
N VAL A 423 -24.01 -3.25 12.60
CA VAL A 423 -23.75 -1.88 13.02
C VAL A 423 -24.87 -0.96 12.55
N GLY A 424 -25.34 -0.08 13.41
CA GLY A 424 -26.38 0.89 13.11
C GLY A 424 -26.08 2.24 13.75
N GLY A 425 -26.25 3.31 12.98
CA GLY A 425 -26.11 4.67 13.48
C GLY A 425 -27.40 5.11 14.17
N THR A 426 -27.31 5.64 15.38
CA THR A 426 -28.46 6.13 16.14
C THR A 426 -28.14 7.43 16.88
N PHE A 427 -29.20 8.12 17.30
CA PHE A 427 -29.13 9.34 18.09
C PHE A 427 -29.93 9.15 19.38
N PRO A 428 -29.53 9.75 20.51
CA PRO A 428 -30.29 9.66 21.74
C PRO A 428 -31.74 10.11 21.56
N SER A 429 -32.68 9.31 22.07
CA SER A 429 -34.08 9.71 22.15
C SER A 429 -34.22 10.93 23.07
N ASN A 430 -35.06 11.90 22.68
CA ASN A 430 -35.26 13.17 23.39
C ASN A 430 -34.06 14.15 23.40
N TRP A 431 -33.17 14.07 22.41
CA TRP A 431 -32.10 15.05 22.25
C TRP A 431 -32.62 16.45 21.91
N THR A 432 -32.12 17.47 22.61
CA THR A 432 -32.47 18.89 22.37
C THR A 432 -31.47 19.55 21.40
N ASN A 433 -31.93 19.94 20.21
CA ASN A 433 -31.13 20.67 19.23
C ASN A 433 -31.36 22.20 19.35
N SER A 434 -30.62 22.87 20.24
CA SER A 434 -30.67 24.33 20.36
C SER A 434 -30.13 25.07 19.12
N GLY A 435 -29.40 24.38 18.24
CA GLY A 435 -28.86 24.90 16.97
C GLY A 435 -29.74 24.67 15.74
N TRP A 436 -30.96 24.14 15.89
CA TRP A 436 -31.79 23.65 14.79
C TRP A 436 -32.00 24.65 13.64
N ARG A 437 -32.00 25.96 13.91
CA ARG A 437 -32.20 27.00 12.90
C ARG A 437 -31.08 27.04 11.86
N PHE A 438 -29.84 26.77 12.26
CA PHE A 438 -28.68 26.78 11.36
C PHE A 438 -28.17 25.38 11.04
N ASN A 439 -28.40 24.41 11.93
CA ASN A 439 -28.11 23.01 11.73
C ASN A 439 -29.33 22.14 12.07
N PRO A 440 -30.28 22.01 11.12
CA PRO A 440 -31.55 21.32 11.37
C PRO A 440 -31.40 19.80 11.36
N CYS A 441 -30.33 19.23 10.80
CA CYS A 441 -30.15 17.79 10.66
C CYS A 441 -28.79 17.33 11.19
N PHE A 442 -28.79 16.16 11.83
CA PHE A 442 -27.59 15.42 12.22
C PHE A 442 -27.47 14.15 11.41
N TYR A 443 -26.24 13.70 11.18
CA TYR A 443 -25.92 12.50 10.39
C TYR A 443 -24.96 11.59 11.14
N ALA A 444 -25.15 10.29 11.02
CA ALA A 444 -24.28 9.27 11.58
C ALA A 444 -24.13 8.13 10.57
N LEU A 445 -22.89 7.76 10.28
CA LEU A 445 -22.53 6.73 9.31
C LEU A 445 -21.18 6.12 9.67
N ILE A 446 -20.88 4.95 9.14
CA ILE A 446 -19.50 4.46 9.07
C ILE A 446 -18.99 4.65 7.65
N ALA A 447 -17.73 5.01 7.52
CA ALA A 447 -17.07 5.15 6.22
C ALA A 447 -15.59 4.77 6.32
N GLU A 448 -14.98 4.51 5.17
CA GLU A 448 -13.54 4.27 5.07
C GLU A 448 -12.74 5.42 5.71
N VAL A 449 -11.72 5.09 6.49
CA VAL A 449 -10.87 6.08 7.18
C VAL A 449 -10.26 7.03 6.15
N GLY A 450 -10.39 8.33 6.41
CA GLY A 450 -9.89 9.38 5.50
C GLY A 450 -10.83 9.77 4.35
N TRP A 451 -11.97 9.08 4.17
CA TRP A 451 -12.91 9.40 3.09
C TRP A 451 -13.64 10.73 3.31
N TYR A 452 -14.12 11.00 4.53
CA TYR A 452 -14.87 12.22 4.83
C TYR A 452 -13.98 13.34 5.35
N SER A 453 -14.13 14.54 4.78
CA SER A 453 -13.61 15.80 5.31
C SER A 453 -14.75 16.79 5.53
N PHE A 454 -14.62 17.62 6.57
CA PHE A 454 -15.68 18.54 6.95
C PHE A 454 -16.01 19.54 5.84
N ARG A 455 -17.30 19.81 5.63
CA ARG A 455 -17.77 20.95 4.84
C ARG A 455 -18.90 21.65 5.58
N ARG A 456 -18.80 22.98 5.71
CA ARG A 456 -19.75 23.82 6.45
C ARG A 456 -21.16 23.73 5.90
N ARG A 457 -21.29 23.58 4.57
CA ARG A 457 -22.58 23.41 3.88
C ARG A 457 -23.34 22.14 4.30
N HIS A 458 -22.66 21.08 4.75
CA HIS A 458 -23.32 19.86 5.22
C HIS A 458 -24.16 20.11 6.49
N LEU A 459 -23.83 21.17 7.24
CA LEU A 459 -24.60 21.58 8.41
C LEU A 459 -25.79 22.47 8.05
N ALA A 460 -25.72 23.18 6.93
CA ALA A 460 -26.67 24.24 6.59
C ALA A 460 -27.84 23.72 5.74
N GLY A 461 -29.04 24.18 6.05
CA GLY A 461 -30.26 23.80 5.33
C GLY A 461 -30.75 22.40 5.69
N VAL A 462 -31.97 22.09 5.23
CA VAL A 462 -32.58 20.77 5.42
C VAL A 462 -31.87 19.77 4.52
N LEU A 463 -31.44 18.64 5.10
CA LEU A 463 -30.77 17.57 4.38
C LEU A 463 -29.47 18.01 3.68
N GLY A 464 -28.76 19.00 4.23
CA GLY A 464 -27.55 19.59 3.63
C GLY A 464 -26.47 18.57 3.21
N PHE A 465 -26.22 17.55 4.02
CA PHE A 465 -25.30 16.46 3.66
C PHE A 465 -25.86 15.57 2.53
N VAL A 466 -27.13 15.15 2.64
CA VAL A 466 -27.79 14.24 1.68
C VAL A 466 -27.93 14.86 0.28
N ASN A 467 -28.03 16.19 0.20
CA ASN A 467 -28.10 16.90 -1.07
C ASN A 467 -26.80 16.77 -1.90
N GLU A 468 -25.64 16.57 -1.26
CA GLU A 468 -24.35 16.40 -1.95
C GLU A 468 -23.83 14.97 -1.92
N THR A 469 -24.27 14.17 -0.96
CA THR A 469 -23.73 12.84 -0.71
C THR A 469 -24.88 11.85 -0.55
N LYS A 470 -25.01 10.95 -1.50
CA LYS A 470 -25.98 9.86 -1.44
C LYS A 470 -25.42 8.73 -0.59
N PRO A 471 -26.29 7.88 0.00
CA PRO A 471 -25.83 6.67 0.68
C PRO A 471 -24.95 5.76 -0.21
N SER A 472 -25.23 5.73 -1.52
CA SER A 472 -24.42 5.02 -2.53
C SER A 472 -22.99 5.54 -2.66
N ASP A 473 -22.70 6.76 -2.20
CA ASP A 473 -21.37 7.37 -2.34
C ASP A 473 -20.47 7.05 -1.14
N ILE A 474 -21.02 6.45 -0.06
CA ILE A 474 -20.32 6.19 1.20
C ILE A 474 -19.62 4.82 1.09
N PRO A 475 -18.28 4.75 1.04
CA PRO A 475 -17.58 3.46 0.99
C PRO A 475 -17.46 2.86 2.38
N VAL A 476 -17.82 1.59 2.52
CA VAL A 476 -17.61 0.78 3.72
C VAL A 476 -16.78 -0.44 3.38
N VAL A 477 -15.73 -0.70 4.15
CA VAL A 477 -14.83 -1.83 3.96
C VAL A 477 -15.22 -2.98 4.90
N LEU A 478 -15.38 -4.19 4.38
CA LEU A 478 -15.68 -5.38 5.18
C LEU A 478 -14.57 -6.42 4.98
N ASP A 479 -14.15 -7.06 6.06
CA ASP A 479 -13.22 -8.19 6.00
C ASP A 479 -14.02 -9.47 5.75
N TRP A 480 -13.54 -10.36 4.86
CA TRP A 480 -14.12 -11.68 4.69
C TRP A 480 -13.20 -12.79 5.19
N ALA A 481 -13.83 -13.89 5.62
CA ALA A 481 -13.12 -15.11 6.00
C ALA A 481 -14.00 -16.33 5.69
N ALA A 482 -13.40 -17.50 5.53
CA ALA A 482 -14.11 -18.76 5.63
C ALA A 482 -14.52 -18.96 7.11
N ARG A 483 -15.82 -18.90 7.40
CA ARG A 483 -16.36 -18.89 8.78
C ARG A 483 -16.86 -20.25 9.25
N ASP A 484 -16.30 -21.35 8.73
CA ASP A 484 -16.60 -22.72 9.15
C ASP A 484 -15.67 -23.22 10.29
N GLY A 485 -14.95 -22.29 10.93
CA GLY A 485 -14.06 -22.51 12.06
C GLY A 485 -12.72 -21.79 11.87
N TRP A 486 -11.78 -22.06 12.77
CA TRP A 486 -10.38 -21.64 12.61
C TRP A 486 -9.65 -22.54 11.62
N CYS A 487 -8.42 -22.15 11.27
CA CYS A 487 -7.49 -22.97 10.51
C CYS A 487 -7.47 -24.42 11.02
N PRO A 488 -7.76 -25.42 10.17
CA PRO A 488 -7.68 -26.82 10.56
C PRO A 488 -6.24 -27.21 10.88
N ALA A 489 -6.04 -27.89 12.01
CA ALA A 489 -4.72 -28.24 12.52
C ALA A 489 -4.18 -29.54 11.90
N THR A 490 -5.06 -30.44 11.46
CA THR A 490 -4.67 -31.74 10.89
C THR A 490 -5.21 -31.97 9.46
N ALA A 491 -4.60 -32.91 8.75
CA ALA A 491 -5.04 -33.31 7.41
C ALA A 491 -6.44 -33.94 7.44
N GLU A 492 -6.78 -34.67 8.51
CA GLU A 492 -8.11 -35.25 8.69
C GLU A 492 -9.18 -34.17 8.92
N GLU A 493 -8.85 -33.09 9.63
CA GLU A 493 -9.75 -31.93 9.77
C GLU A 493 -9.96 -31.21 8.43
N LYS A 494 -8.89 -31.04 7.65
CA LYS A 494 -8.97 -30.49 6.27
C LYS A 494 -9.86 -31.34 5.36
N ALA A 495 -9.80 -32.67 5.49
CA ALA A 495 -10.61 -33.59 4.69
C ALA A 495 -12.09 -33.65 5.13
N ARG A 496 -12.38 -33.40 6.41
CA ARG A 496 -13.76 -33.38 6.96
C ARG A 496 -14.48 -32.06 6.71
N ARG A 497 -13.75 -30.94 6.63
CA ARG A 497 -14.30 -29.61 6.36
C ARG A 497 -14.14 -29.25 4.88
N LYS A 498 -14.90 -28.27 4.40
CA LYS A 498 -14.69 -27.70 3.06
C LYS A 498 -13.52 -26.72 3.15
N TYR A 499 -12.30 -27.24 3.17
CA TYR A 499 -11.12 -26.40 3.30
C TYR A 499 -10.97 -25.46 2.09
N ALA A 500 -10.91 -24.15 2.36
CA ALA A 500 -10.97 -23.13 1.31
C ALA A 500 -9.66 -22.95 0.53
N CYS A 501 -8.51 -23.25 1.14
CA CYS A 501 -7.19 -22.99 0.55
C CYS A 501 -6.76 -24.20 -0.27
N VAL A 502 -7.19 -24.26 -1.52
CA VAL A 502 -7.02 -25.43 -2.39
C VAL A 502 -5.72 -25.40 -3.20
N SER A 503 -5.08 -24.23 -3.33
CA SER A 503 -3.81 -24.11 -4.03
C SER A 503 -2.69 -24.84 -3.27
N GLY A 504 -1.90 -25.66 -3.97
CA GLY A 504 -0.81 -26.44 -3.37
C GLY A 504 0.28 -25.60 -2.68
N ASN A 505 0.47 -24.35 -3.13
CA ASN A 505 1.43 -23.40 -2.53
C ASN A 505 0.71 -22.32 -1.70
N SER A 506 -0.29 -22.71 -0.94
CA SER A 506 -1.02 -21.83 -0.04
C SER A 506 -1.12 -22.38 1.38
N HIS A 507 -1.39 -21.49 2.32
CA HIS A 507 -1.71 -21.83 3.70
C HIS A 507 -2.90 -20.98 4.17
N CYS A 508 -3.56 -21.42 5.24
CA CYS A 508 -4.61 -20.63 5.86
C CYS A 508 -4.02 -19.71 6.94
N VAL A 509 -4.68 -18.58 7.17
CA VAL A 509 -4.35 -17.60 8.21
C VAL A 509 -5.60 -17.32 9.02
N ASN A 510 -5.53 -17.46 10.35
CA ASN A 510 -6.67 -17.17 11.22
C ASN A 510 -7.07 -15.70 11.10
N SER A 511 -8.37 -15.44 11.02
CA SER A 511 -8.94 -14.09 11.00
C SER A 511 -8.68 -13.39 12.32
N SER A 512 -8.27 -12.12 12.28
CA SER A 512 -8.22 -11.24 13.44
C SER A 512 -9.57 -10.56 13.74
N ASN A 513 -10.53 -10.64 12.81
CA ASN A 513 -11.85 -10.00 12.90
C ASN A 513 -12.97 -11.05 12.90
N GLY A 514 -13.31 -11.54 14.09
CA GLY A 514 -14.28 -12.62 14.31
C GLY A 514 -13.79 -13.99 13.86
N MET A 515 -14.56 -15.04 14.19
CA MET A 515 -14.20 -16.43 13.88
C MET A 515 -14.07 -16.68 12.37
N GLY A 516 -12.98 -17.31 11.95
CA GLY A 516 -12.75 -17.74 10.58
C GLY A 516 -11.27 -17.78 10.19
N TYR A 517 -10.98 -18.11 8.94
CA TYR A 517 -9.65 -17.99 8.35
C TYR A 517 -9.71 -17.48 6.90
N SER A 518 -8.64 -16.83 6.45
CA SER A 518 -8.39 -16.51 5.05
C SER A 518 -7.31 -17.43 4.48
N CYS A 519 -7.10 -17.39 3.17
CA CYS A 519 -6.06 -18.14 2.49
C CYS A 519 -5.00 -17.17 1.97
N SER A 520 -3.73 -17.54 2.08
CA SER A 520 -2.59 -16.77 1.59
C SER A 520 -1.63 -17.67 0.83
N CYS A 521 -0.97 -17.14 -0.19
CA CYS A 521 0.09 -17.85 -0.88
C CYS A 521 1.33 -17.96 0.01
N ASN A 522 2.07 -19.06 -0.15
CA ASN A 522 3.35 -19.23 0.53
C ASN A 522 4.36 -18.18 0.07
N GLN A 523 5.36 -17.91 0.89
CA GLN A 523 6.41 -16.96 0.54
C GLN A 523 7.05 -17.32 -0.81
N GLY A 524 7.14 -16.33 -1.73
CA GLY A 524 7.64 -16.51 -3.10
C GLY A 524 6.59 -16.93 -4.13
N TYR A 525 5.33 -17.12 -3.71
CA TYR A 525 4.20 -17.41 -4.58
C TYR A 525 3.18 -16.28 -4.55
N GLU A 526 2.57 -16.00 -5.69
CA GLU A 526 1.55 -14.97 -5.84
C GLU A 526 0.37 -15.49 -6.66
N GLY A 527 -0.78 -14.85 -6.54
CA GLY A 527 -2.01 -15.22 -7.24
C GLY A 527 -3.12 -15.57 -6.27
N ASN A 528 -3.99 -16.49 -6.67
CA ASN A 528 -5.22 -16.77 -5.94
C ASN A 528 -5.14 -18.09 -5.15
N PRO A 529 -5.02 -18.07 -3.82
CA PRO A 529 -4.90 -19.28 -3.00
C PRO A 529 -6.19 -20.12 -2.94
N TYR A 530 -7.32 -19.57 -3.37
CA TYR A 530 -8.61 -20.25 -3.44
C TYR A 530 -8.84 -21.01 -4.76
N LEU A 531 -7.95 -20.85 -5.74
CA LEU A 531 -7.98 -21.60 -7.00
C LEU A 531 -6.96 -22.73 -7.00
N ASP A 532 -7.31 -23.85 -7.63
CA ASP A 532 -6.35 -24.94 -7.85
C ASP A 532 -5.19 -24.43 -8.72
N ASN A 533 -3.95 -24.71 -8.30
CA ASN A 533 -2.73 -24.14 -8.89
C ASN A 533 -2.74 -22.59 -9.02
N GLY A 534 -3.52 -21.89 -8.19
CA GLY A 534 -3.69 -20.44 -8.28
C GLY A 534 -2.57 -19.63 -7.62
N CYS A 535 -1.85 -20.20 -6.65
CA CYS A 535 -0.59 -19.63 -6.15
C CYS A 535 0.55 -20.13 -7.03
N GLN A 536 0.95 -19.28 -7.95
CA GLN A 536 2.02 -19.58 -8.89
C GLN A 536 3.27 -18.87 -8.41
N GLY A 537 4.38 -19.61 -8.40
CA GLY A 537 5.66 -18.99 -8.18
C GLY A 537 5.85 -18.00 -9.31
N THR A 538 6.21 -16.76 -8.99
CA THR A 538 6.94 -16.00 -9.98
C THR A 538 8.23 -16.79 -10.16
N ILE A 539 8.38 -17.48 -11.30
CA ILE A 539 9.74 -17.74 -11.79
C ILE A 539 10.28 -16.35 -12.11
N LEU A 540 10.71 -15.64 -11.07
CA LEU A 540 11.91 -14.85 -11.20
C LEU A 540 12.93 -15.90 -11.56
N PHE A 541 13.45 -15.81 -12.77
CA PHE A 541 14.78 -16.31 -13.03
C PHE A 541 15.70 -15.58 -12.04
N THR A 542 15.80 -16.05 -10.80
CA THR A 542 17.14 -16.36 -10.32
C THR A 542 17.47 -17.58 -11.13
N ASP A 543 18.27 -17.42 -12.18
CA ASP A 543 18.85 -18.57 -12.82
C ASP A 543 19.53 -19.40 -11.72
N GLU A 544 18.88 -20.47 -11.28
CA GLU A 544 19.58 -21.71 -11.03
C GLU A 544 20.21 -22.08 -12.37
N TYR A 545 21.37 -21.49 -12.67
CA TYR A 545 22.29 -22.13 -13.57
C TYR A 545 22.67 -23.46 -12.91
N LYS A 546 21.99 -24.52 -13.34
CA LYS A 546 22.55 -25.87 -13.38
C LYS A 546 23.89 -25.79 -14.09
N TRP A 547 24.97 -25.61 -13.34
CA TRP A 547 26.25 -26.10 -13.79
C TRP A 547 26.28 -27.59 -13.50
N SER A 548 26.13 -28.35 -14.59
CA SER A 548 26.67 -29.70 -14.66
C SER A 548 28.12 -29.65 -14.22
N VAL A 549 28.47 -30.51 -13.26
CA VAL A 549 29.84 -30.75 -12.85
C VAL A 549 30.55 -31.38 -14.04
N ALA A 550 31.28 -30.56 -14.79
CA ALA A 550 32.43 -31.03 -15.55
C ALA A 550 33.65 -30.81 -14.65
N ASN A 551 34.08 -31.87 -13.96
CA ASN A 551 35.49 -31.98 -13.60
C ASN A 551 36.28 -31.98 -14.92
N PRO A 552 37.34 -31.17 -15.01
CA PRO A 552 38.65 -31.79 -14.92
C PRO A 552 39.69 -30.94 -14.16
N GLU A 553 40.49 -31.67 -13.37
CA GLU A 553 41.83 -31.40 -12.81
C GLU A 553 42.07 -30.18 -11.91
#